data_AF-A0A4Q0PA77-F1
#
_entry.id   AF-A0A4Q0PA77-F1
#
_cell.length_a   1.000
_cell.length_b   1.000
_cell.length_c   1.000
_cell.angle_alpha   90.00
_cell.angle_beta   90.00
_cell.angle_gamma   90.00
#
_symmetry.space_group_name_H-M   'P 1'
#
loop_
_entity.id
_entity.type
_entity.pdbx_description
1 polymer ?
#
loop_
_entity_poly.entity_id
_entity_poly.type
_entity_poly.pdbx_seq_one_letter_code
_entity_poly.pdbx_strand_id
1 'polypeptide(L)'
;MSKTLEVAVVGVGPRGLAALEALFLAKEEYKSSVSIQVRLFEDFKFPGAGPIWNPDQVITNLSNVSERHLFSSLTGRKEIDYNGIYIPGFPSYAEWSQSETQINESKIDFFPPRATLGLYLYERFESIKRSLLLTGSLTHIKQKVVKVSPFENQCKIIDVKNCVYIVDEVVLTVGHQNTQLTNQLEKWKKHASENKSLKLFEDPYPVGALETSAIDTNSIIALRGFGLTMIDQLRALTIGFGGEFVEDFDSELRYIPSEKGPKKILVFSLDGLPPVPKPLTAEIDNWFKPTENEYKAFRNSLDTALKEKQNLKDAAFFIHALATLNSSVYRRLGDKARQDNSEKISLQTLSRDLIKNFQLSHILITDLTLPASEQMQLLVNMAVGNQEISLDYCLGQVWRYVLGVIYKDYTYLNVNEKILVEIVQLIEASKRYSYGPPVLSLQQLIAVHKAGVLDLNYVLDPKIKLHPDGWELYKNNKSCIADTLVNSVVDPPQLTAVTSKIITSLLANLHVSPVGHKLGLHTLKDGRLYRETGEIIEHIAFLGRLAKSSVIGVDDLIECFGKPVSRWASAIFDRMK
;
A
#
# COMPACT_ATOMS: atom_id res chain seq x y z
N MET A 1 -33.71 -20.33 23.96
CA MET A 1 -32.84 -20.55 22.79
C MET A 1 -31.65 -19.62 22.93
N SER A 2 -30.41 -20.11 22.80
CA SER A 2 -29.24 -19.20 22.76
C SER A 2 -29.42 -18.24 21.59
N LYS A 3 -29.35 -16.94 21.84
CA LYS A 3 -29.40 -15.92 20.78
C LYS A 3 -28.27 -16.25 19.78
N THR A 4 -28.60 -16.31 18.50
CA THR A 4 -27.62 -16.45 17.42
C THR A 4 -27.38 -15.06 16.85
N LEU A 5 -26.11 -14.71 16.71
CA LEU A 5 -25.64 -13.50 16.07
C LEU A 5 -25.26 -13.80 14.64
N GLU A 6 -25.91 -13.16 13.68
CA GLU A 6 -25.56 -13.23 12.28
C GLU A 6 -24.62 -12.07 11.88
N VAL A 7 -23.40 -12.39 11.46
CA VAL A 7 -22.41 -11.40 11.03
C VAL A 7 -22.07 -11.61 9.56
N ALA A 8 -22.08 -10.56 8.75
CA ALA A 8 -21.57 -10.60 7.39
C ALA A 8 -20.19 -9.93 7.26
N VAL A 9 -19.29 -10.59 6.54
CA VAL A 9 -18.01 -10.01 6.11
C VAL A 9 -18.06 -9.85 4.59
N VAL A 10 -18.00 -8.61 4.10
CA VAL A 10 -18.09 -8.28 2.68
C VAL A 10 -16.73 -7.89 2.13
N GLY A 11 -16.24 -8.65 1.14
CA GLY A 11 -14.84 -8.67 0.75
C GLY A 11 -14.06 -9.54 1.73
N VAL A 12 -13.37 -10.55 1.22
CA VAL A 12 -12.58 -11.50 2.01
C VAL A 12 -11.16 -11.49 1.46
N GLY A 13 -10.58 -10.29 1.33
CA GLY A 13 -9.13 -10.13 1.19
C GLY A 13 -8.42 -10.28 2.55
N PRO A 14 -7.17 -9.80 2.69
CA PRO A 14 -6.40 -9.96 3.92
C PRO A 14 -7.09 -9.31 5.14
N ARG A 15 -7.75 -8.17 4.90
CA ARG A 15 -8.53 -7.46 5.92
C ARG A 15 -9.79 -8.22 6.34
N GLY A 16 -10.48 -8.87 5.40
CA GLY A 16 -11.68 -9.65 5.67
C GLY A 16 -11.35 -10.97 6.38
N LEU A 17 -10.23 -11.61 6.02
CA LEU A 17 -9.65 -12.70 6.80
C LEU A 17 -9.35 -12.25 8.23
N ALA A 18 -8.63 -11.13 8.40
CA ALA A 18 -8.30 -10.63 9.72
C ALA A 18 -9.55 -10.28 10.57
N ALA A 19 -10.61 -9.75 9.94
CA ALA A 19 -11.90 -9.52 10.60
C ALA A 19 -12.54 -10.85 11.05
N LEU A 20 -12.57 -11.87 10.19
CA LEU A 20 -13.08 -13.20 10.53
C LEU A 20 -12.33 -13.78 11.73
N GLU A 21 -11.00 -13.74 11.72
CA GLU A 21 -10.17 -14.24 12.83
C GLU A 21 -10.42 -13.45 14.12
N ALA A 22 -10.47 -12.12 14.04
CA ALA A 22 -10.71 -11.25 15.18
C ALA A 22 -12.07 -11.51 15.84
N LEU A 23 -13.11 -11.79 15.04
CA LEU A 23 -14.45 -12.09 15.56
C LEU A 23 -14.46 -13.33 16.46
N PHE A 24 -13.81 -14.41 16.04
CA PHE A 24 -13.76 -15.65 16.81
C PHE A 24 -12.78 -15.59 17.98
N LEU A 25 -11.67 -14.86 17.84
CA LEU A 25 -10.78 -14.57 18.98
C LEU A 25 -11.50 -13.76 20.06
N ALA A 26 -12.24 -12.72 19.68
CA ALA A 26 -13.02 -11.93 20.62
C ALA A 26 -14.15 -12.76 21.26
N LYS A 27 -14.76 -13.68 20.52
CA LYS A 27 -15.76 -14.62 21.08
C LYS A 27 -15.20 -15.44 22.24
N GLU A 28 -14.01 -16.02 22.05
CA GLU A 28 -13.29 -16.79 23.05
C GLU A 28 -12.90 -15.90 24.25
N GLU A 29 -12.29 -14.74 23.99
CA GLU A 29 -11.85 -13.79 25.02
C GLU A 29 -13.01 -13.35 25.93
N TYR A 30 -14.16 -13.04 25.33
CA TYR A 30 -15.36 -12.61 26.06
C TYR A 30 -16.13 -13.76 26.70
N LYS A 31 -15.72 -15.03 26.46
CA LYS A 31 -16.44 -16.24 26.90
C LYS A 31 -17.93 -16.18 26.56
N SER A 32 -18.25 -15.63 25.39
CA SER A 32 -19.64 -15.35 25.01
C SER A 32 -20.40 -16.63 24.68
N SER A 33 -21.56 -16.83 25.32
CA SER A 33 -22.48 -17.95 25.05
C SER A 33 -23.31 -17.76 23.79
N VAL A 34 -23.29 -16.58 23.18
CA VAL A 34 -24.00 -16.25 21.93
C VAL A 34 -23.44 -17.08 20.78
N SER A 35 -24.29 -17.83 20.06
CA SER A 35 -23.84 -18.55 18.86
C SER A 35 -23.54 -17.55 17.74
N ILE A 36 -22.52 -17.78 16.91
CA ILE A 36 -22.18 -16.89 15.79
C ILE A 36 -22.36 -17.66 14.49
N GLN A 37 -23.10 -17.06 13.56
CA GLN A 37 -23.19 -17.50 12.18
C GLN A 37 -22.59 -16.41 11.29
N VAL A 38 -21.55 -16.77 10.53
CA VAL A 38 -20.87 -15.83 9.64
C VAL A 38 -21.27 -16.08 8.18
N ARG A 39 -21.63 -15.01 7.48
CA ARG A 39 -21.83 -15.01 6.02
C ARG A 39 -20.68 -14.26 5.35
N LEU A 40 -19.85 -14.99 4.60
CA LEU A 40 -18.74 -14.42 3.84
C LEU A 40 -19.19 -14.12 2.42
N PHE A 41 -18.96 -12.90 1.93
CA PHE A 41 -19.23 -12.50 0.55
C PHE A 41 -17.91 -12.19 -0.18
N GLU A 42 -17.51 -13.07 -1.11
CA GLU A 42 -16.28 -12.94 -1.90
C GLU A 42 -16.48 -13.60 -3.27
N ASP A 43 -16.31 -12.84 -4.35
CA ASP A 43 -16.43 -13.36 -5.72
C ASP A 43 -15.08 -13.80 -6.30
N PHE A 44 -13.97 -13.43 -5.67
CA PHE A 44 -12.63 -13.85 -6.07
C PHE A 44 -12.32 -15.29 -5.67
N LYS A 45 -11.57 -16.01 -6.52
CA LYS A 45 -11.25 -17.44 -6.32
C LYS A 45 -10.33 -17.74 -5.14
N PHE A 46 -9.57 -16.75 -4.66
CA PHE A 46 -8.64 -16.88 -3.53
C PHE A 46 -9.02 -15.95 -2.35
N PRO A 47 -10.09 -16.28 -1.60
CA PRO A 47 -10.40 -15.60 -0.34
C PRO A 47 -9.21 -15.65 0.64
N GLY A 48 -9.11 -14.70 1.55
CA GLY A 48 -7.93 -14.44 2.37
C GLY A 48 -6.86 -13.62 1.67
N ALA A 49 -6.58 -13.89 0.39
CA ALA A 49 -5.55 -13.18 -0.37
C ALA A 49 -6.13 -11.97 -1.14
N GLY A 50 -7.30 -12.15 -1.77
CA GLY A 50 -7.89 -11.16 -2.68
C GLY A 50 -7.08 -10.98 -3.98
N PRO A 51 -7.52 -10.09 -4.89
CA PRO A 51 -6.92 -9.94 -6.21
C PRO A 51 -5.49 -9.36 -6.19
N ILE A 52 -5.14 -8.55 -5.19
CA ILE A 52 -3.80 -7.92 -5.08
C ILE A 52 -2.72 -8.95 -4.75
N TRP A 53 -3.06 -9.92 -3.90
CA TRP A 53 -2.17 -11.01 -3.50
C TRP A 53 -2.57 -12.31 -4.22
N ASN A 54 -3.06 -12.23 -5.45
CA ASN A 54 -3.46 -13.39 -6.23
C ASN A 54 -2.30 -14.43 -6.31
N PRO A 55 -2.46 -15.66 -5.80
CA PRO A 55 -1.46 -16.73 -5.94
C PRO A 55 -1.07 -17.05 -7.39
N ASP A 56 -1.96 -16.82 -8.36
CA ASP A 56 -1.72 -17.12 -9.77
C ASP A 56 -1.00 -15.98 -10.53
N GLN A 57 -0.60 -14.90 -9.84
CA GLN A 57 0.12 -13.81 -10.50
C GLN A 57 1.57 -14.19 -10.80
N VAL A 58 2.16 -13.49 -11.77
CA VAL A 58 3.56 -13.71 -12.17
C VAL A 58 4.53 -13.54 -10.99
N ILE A 59 5.50 -14.45 -10.88
CA ILE A 59 6.52 -14.45 -9.81
C ILE A 59 7.45 -13.24 -9.84
N THR A 60 7.50 -12.53 -10.97
CA THR A 60 8.25 -11.28 -11.12
C THR A 60 7.60 -10.09 -10.40
N ASN A 61 6.33 -10.20 -9.98
CA ASN A 61 5.68 -9.21 -9.15
C ASN A 61 6.07 -9.43 -7.68
N LEU A 62 6.99 -8.60 -7.19
CA LEU A 62 7.57 -8.75 -5.86
C LEU A 62 6.80 -7.92 -4.83
N SER A 63 6.84 -8.37 -3.58
CA SER A 63 6.49 -7.53 -2.44
C SER A 63 7.50 -6.39 -2.30
N ASN A 64 7.04 -5.22 -1.87
CA ASN A 64 7.94 -4.16 -1.41
C ASN A 64 8.33 -4.33 0.07
N VAL A 65 7.94 -5.42 0.72
CA VAL A 65 8.27 -5.74 2.12
C VAL A 65 9.26 -6.90 2.15
N SER A 66 10.39 -6.72 2.84
CA SER A 66 11.41 -7.77 2.96
C SER A 66 10.97 -8.88 3.91
N GLU A 67 11.49 -10.09 3.71
CA GLU A 67 11.23 -11.22 4.59
C GLU A 67 11.64 -10.95 6.03
N ARG A 68 12.74 -10.24 6.26
CA ARG A 68 13.13 -9.79 7.60
C ARG A 68 12.00 -9.03 8.30
N HIS A 69 11.32 -8.13 7.59
CA HIS A 69 10.18 -7.43 8.17
C HIS A 69 8.96 -8.35 8.34
N LEU A 70 8.64 -9.18 7.34
CA LEU A 70 7.53 -10.14 7.40
C LEU A 70 7.68 -11.14 8.56
N PHE A 71 8.88 -11.69 8.78
CA PHE A 71 9.17 -12.64 9.86
C PHE A 71 8.91 -12.03 11.24
N SER A 72 9.23 -10.75 11.42
CA SER A 72 9.01 -10.05 12.69
C SER A 72 7.58 -9.57 12.91
N SER A 73 6.81 -9.36 11.83
CA SER A 73 5.59 -8.54 11.89
C SER A 73 4.33 -9.25 11.43
N LEU A 74 4.42 -10.23 10.53
CA LEU A 74 3.27 -11.00 10.05
C LEU A 74 3.10 -12.27 10.90
N THR A 75 2.52 -12.07 12.09
CA THR A 75 2.32 -13.14 13.07
C THR A 75 1.24 -14.11 12.65
N GLY A 76 1.32 -15.33 13.17
CA GLY A 76 0.32 -16.37 12.98
C GLY A 76 -1.01 -16.06 13.69
N ARG A 77 -1.98 -16.95 13.51
CA ARG A 77 -3.23 -16.95 14.26
C ARG A 77 -3.10 -17.93 15.43
N LYS A 78 -3.48 -17.53 16.64
CA LYS A 78 -3.55 -18.44 17.79
C LYS A 78 -4.68 -19.46 17.60
N GLU A 79 -4.59 -20.60 18.30
CA GLU A 79 -5.74 -21.49 18.41
C GLU A 79 -6.91 -20.79 19.08
N ILE A 80 -8.12 -21.24 18.79
CA ILE A 80 -9.37 -20.70 19.33
C ILE A 80 -10.19 -21.87 19.85
N ASP A 81 -10.54 -21.86 21.12
CA ASP A 81 -11.41 -22.86 21.74
C ASP A 81 -12.61 -22.19 22.43
N TYR A 82 -13.81 -22.51 21.96
CA TYR A 82 -15.04 -22.02 22.58
C TYR A 82 -16.16 -23.05 22.47
N ASN A 83 -16.92 -23.25 23.55
CA ASN A 83 -18.13 -24.10 23.56
C ASN A 83 -17.95 -25.48 22.89
N GLY A 84 -16.76 -26.10 23.01
CA GLY A 84 -16.44 -27.38 22.38
C GLY A 84 -16.13 -27.31 20.88
N ILE A 85 -16.01 -26.11 20.31
CA ILE A 85 -15.51 -25.86 18.96
C ILE A 85 -14.04 -25.49 19.05
N TYR A 86 -13.19 -26.31 18.44
CA TYR A 86 -11.76 -26.08 18.32
C TYR A 86 -11.39 -25.62 16.90
N ILE A 87 -10.69 -24.50 16.82
CA ILE A 87 -10.07 -24.00 15.59
C ILE A 87 -8.55 -24.01 15.81
N PRO A 88 -7.78 -24.85 15.09
CA PRO A 88 -6.34 -24.95 15.29
C PRO A 88 -5.66 -23.61 15.00
N GLY A 89 -4.52 -23.32 15.60
CA GLY A 89 -3.72 -22.15 15.22
C GLY A 89 -3.24 -22.19 13.77
N PHE A 90 -2.69 -21.09 13.28
CA PHE A 90 -2.01 -21.01 11.99
C PHE A 90 -0.63 -20.35 12.17
N PRO A 91 0.44 -20.91 11.57
CA PRO A 91 1.79 -20.40 11.77
C PRO A 91 1.98 -18.95 11.32
N SER A 92 2.98 -18.28 11.91
CA SER A 92 3.54 -17.05 11.37
C SER A 92 4.12 -17.26 9.98
N TYR A 93 4.35 -16.18 9.23
CA TYR A 93 4.96 -16.29 7.90
C TYR A 93 6.36 -16.93 7.97
N ALA A 94 7.13 -16.66 9.04
CA ALA A 94 8.44 -17.26 9.27
C ALA A 94 8.35 -18.79 9.42
N GLU A 95 7.46 -19.27 10.28
CA GLU A 95 7.25 -20.70 10.51
C GLU A 95 6.69 -21.40 9.26
N TRP A 96 5.74 -20.75 8.56
CA TRP A 96 5.12 -21.31 7.36
C TRP A 96 6.11 -21.45 6.20
N SER A 97 6.93 -20.44 5.98
CA SER A 97 7.94 -20.44 4.91
C SER A 97 9.11 -21.39 5.18
N GLN A 98 9.16 -22.03 6.37
CA GLN A 98 10.25 -22.91 6.82
C GLN A 98 11.63 -22.23 6.76
N SER A 99 11.65 -20.90 6.87
CA SER A 99 12.88 -20.12 6.78
C SER A 99 13.57 -20.03 8.14
N GLU A 100 14.90 -19.98 8.13
CA GLU A 100 15.66 -19.67 9.34
C GLU A 100 15.29 -18.27 9.86
N THR A 101 14.91 -18.19 11.13
CA THR A 101 14.54 -16.93 11.79
C THR A 101 15.74 -16.14 12.31
N GLN A 102 16.93 -16.73 12.30
CA GLN A 102 18.14 -16.03 12.72
C GLN A 102 18.50 -14.95 11.70
N ILE A 103 18.46 -13.69 12.13
CA ILE A 103 18.81 -12.54 11.30
C ILE A 103 20.34 -12.48 11.20
N ASN A 104 20.89 -12.89 10.06
CA ASN A 104 22.21 -12.47 9.66
C ASN A 104 22.12 -11.03 9.13
N GLU A 105 22.61 -10.06 9.91
CA GLU A 105 22.45 -8.63 9.57
C GLU A 105 23.15 -8.22 8.28
N SER A 106 24.17 -8.97 7.85
CA SER A 106 24.91 -8.77 6.60
C SER A 106 24.24 -9.42 5.38
N LYS A 107 23.23 -10.27 5.59
CA LYS A 107 22.49 -10.92 4.50
C LYS A 107 21.67 -9.87 3.75
N ILE A 108 21.73 -9.94 2.42
CA ILE A 108 20.88 -9.13 1.53
C ILE A 108 19.41 -9.44 1.83
N ASP A 109 18.62 -8.39 2.03
CA ASP A 109 17.18 -8.52 2.27
C ASP A 109 16.51 -9.16 1.03
N PHE A 110 15.82 -10.29 1.25
CA PHE A 110 15.02 -10.93 0.22
C PHE A 110 13.58 -10.39 0.26
N PHE A 111 12.98 -10.23 -0.92
CA PHE A 111 11.64 -9.70 -1.10
C PHE A 111 10.80 -10.73 -1.86
N PRO A 112 9.84 -11.40 -1.21
CA PRO A 112 9.17 -12.54 -1.80
C PRO A 112 8.20 -12.11 -2.90
N PRO A 113 7.94 -12.98 -3.90
CA PRO A 113 6.85 -12.77 -4.84
C PRO A 113 5.52 -12.56 -4.10
N ARG A 114 4.67 -11.66 -4.63
CA ARG A 114 3.33 -11.45 -4.06
C ARG A 114 2.47 -12.70 -4.12
N ALA A 115 2.70 -13.57 -5.11
CA ALA A 115 2.07 -14.88 -5.23
C ALA A 115 2.33 -15.76 -3.98
N THR A 116 3.56 -15.76 -3.45
CA THR A 116 3.94 -16.52 -2.25
C THR A 116 3.19 -16.03 -1.01
N LEU A 117 3.11 -14.71 -0.84
CA LEU A 117 2.31 -14.11 0.24
C LEU A 117 0.81 -14.39 0.06
N GLY A 118 0.35 -14.40 -1.18
CA GLY A 118 -0.99 -14.83 -1.54
C GLY A 118 -1.33 -16.24 -1.08
N LEU A 119 -0.42 -17.18 -1.34
CA LEU A 119 -0.58 -18.58 -0.94
C LEU A 119 -0.65 -18.71 0.58
N TYR A 120 0.25 -18.05 1.32
CA TYR A 120 0.21 -18.00 2.79
C TYR A 120 -1.15 -17.52 3.31
N LEU A 121 -1.68 -16.43 2.74
CA LEU A 121 -2.96 -15.85 3.15
C LEU A 121 -4.16 -16.75 2.81
N TYR A 122 -4.11 -17.42 1.65
CA TYR A 122 -5.14 -18.35 1.22
C TYR A 122 -5.19 -19.60 2.10
N GLU A 123 -4.03 -20.19 2.40
CA GLU A 123 -3.94 -21.34 3.31
C GLU A 123 -4.37 -20.98 4.75
N ARG A 124 -4.00 -19.78 5.20
CA ARG A 124 -4.46 -19.24 6.49
C ARG A 124 -5.99 -19.14 6.54
N PHE A 125 -6.61 -18.63 5.48
CA PHE A 125 -8.07 -18.57 5.36
C PHE A 125 -8.72 -19.96 5.32
N GLU A 126 -8.20 -20.89 4.52
CA GLU A 126 -8.77 -22.24 4.43
C GLU A 126 -8.69 -22.98 5.78
N SER A 127 -7.66 -22.71 6.60
CA SER A 127 -7.52 -23.30 7.94
C SER A 127 -8.70 -23.00 8.86
N ILE A 128 -9.14 -21.73 8.93
CA ILE A 128 -10.26 -21.31 9.78
C ILE A 128 -11.61 -21.66 9.15
N LYS A 129 -11.73 -21.49 7.82
CA LYS A 129 -12.95 -21.82 7.08
C LYS A 129 -13.33 -23.30 7.26
N ARG A 130 -12.36 -24.21 7.20
CA ARG A 130 -12.61 -25.65 7.35
C ARG A 130 -13.27 -25.97 8.69
N SER A 131 -12.74 -25.47 9.79
CA SER A 131 -13.33 -25.67 11.13
C SER A 131 -14.74 -25.08 11.22
N LEU A 132 -14.93 -23.85 10.74
CA LEU A 132 -16.23 -23.17 10.83
C LEU A 132 -17.33 -23.78 9.94
N LEU A 133 -16.96 -24.39 8.81
CA LEU A 133 -17.90 -25.14 7.97
C LEU A 133 -18.36 -26.44 8.66
N LEU A 134 -17.43 -27.16 9.31
CA LEU A 134 -17.74 -28.39 10.04
C LEU A 134 -18.69 -28.15 11.21
N THR A 135 -18.63 -26.97 11.83
CA THR A 135 -19.49 -26.59 12.96
C THR A 135 -20.79 -25.91 12.54
N GLY A 136 -21.01 -25.69 11.24
CA GLY A 136 -22.16 -24.96 10.72
C GLY A 136 -22.16 -23.46 11.03
N SER A 137 -21.03 -22.91 11.49
CA SER A 137 -20.89 -21.51 11.90
C SER A 137 -20.57 -20.55 10.75
N LEU A 138 -20.38 -21.06 9.53
CA LEU A 138 -20.01 -20.25 8.36
C LEU A 138 -20.77 -20.65 7.10
N THR A 139 -21.18 -19.65 6.33
CA THR A 139 -21.66 -19.79 4.95
C THR A 139 -20.80 -18.93 4.03
N HIS A 140 -20.25 -19.52 2.97
CA HIS A 140 -19.46 -18.80 1.97
C HIS A 140 -20.29 -18.54 0.71
N ILE A 141 -20.57 -17.28 0.43
CA ILE A 141 -21.37 -16.80 -0.69
C ILE A 141 -20.43 -16.23 -1.76
N LYS A 142 -20.30 -16.94 -2.88
CA LYS A 142 -19.47 -16.53 -4.02
C LYS A 142 -20.15 -15.49 -4.90
N GLN A 143 -20.53 -14.35 -4.30
CA GLN A 143 -21.19 -13.25 -5.00
C GLN A 143 -20.68 -11.89 -4.55
N LYS A 144 -20.64 -10.96 -5.49
CA LYS A 144 -20.34 -9.55 -5.24
C LYS A 144 -21.52 -8.85 -4.60
N VAL A 145 -21.29 -8.16 -3.48
CA VAL A 145 -22.28 -7.28 -2.85
C VAL A 145 -22.31 -5.94 -3.59
N VAL A 146 -23.52 -5.44 -3.86
CA VAL A 146 -23.74 -4.15 -4.55
C VAL A 146 -24.42 -3.10 -3.69
N LYS A 147 -25.07 -3.48 -2.58
CA LYS A 147 -25.71 -2.55 -1.66
C LYS A 147 -25.75 -3.10 -0.24
N VAL A 148 -25.48 -2.23 0.72
CA VAL A 148 -25.70 -2.46 2.16
C VAL A 148 -26.47 -1.26 2.71
N SER A 149 -27.47 -1.50 3.55
CA SER A 149 -28.26 -0.46 4.21
C SER A 149 -28.79 -0.92 5.56
N PRO A 150 -29.02 -0.02 6.52
CA PRO A 150 -29.76 -0.32 7.75
C PRO A 150 -31.13 -0.91 7.44
N PHE A 151 -31.58 -1.82 8.29
CA PHE A 151 -32.90 -2.44 8.23
C PHE A 151 -33.35 -2.77 9.64
N GLU A 152 -34.23 -1.95 10.21
CA GLU A 152 -34.61 -2.04 11.65
C GLU A 152 -33.36 -2.02 12.54
N ASN A 153 -33.21 -2.99 13.46
CA ASN A 153 -32.01 -3.19 14.29
C ASN A 153 -31.00 -4.17 13.67
N GLN A 154 -31.00 -4.24 12.33
CA GLN A 154 -30.21 -5.17 11.54
C GLN A 154 -29.69 -4.45 10.28
N CYS A 155 -29.04 -5.22 9.41
CA CYS A 155 -28.54 -4.77 8.13
C CYS A 155 -29.13 -5.59 6.99
N LYS A 156 -29.45 -4.90 5.90
CA LYS A 156 -29.83 -5.51 4.63
C LYS A 156 -28.68 -5.45 3.64
N ILE A 157 -28.35 -6.60 3.06
CA ILE A 157 -27.34 -6.78 2.02
C ILE A 157 -28.05 -7.21 0.73
N ILE A 158 -27.65 -6.63 -0.40
CA ILE A 158 -28.09 -7.03 -1.73
C ILE A 158 -26.86 -7.36 -2.58
N ASP A 159 -26.86 -8.54 -3.17
CA ASP A 159 -25.81 -8.97 -4.09
C ASP A 159 -26.10 -8.60 -5.56
N VAL A 160 -25.15 -8.87 -6.45
CA VAL A 160 -25.26 -8.58 -7.88
C VAL A 160 -26.41 -9.34 -8.58
N LYS A 161 -26.93 -10.41 -7.96
CA LYS A 161 -28.06 -11.21 -8.44
C LYS A 161 -29.40 -10.75 -7.83
N ASN A 162 -29.40 -9.66 -7.07
CA ASN A 162 -30.55 -9.15 -6.31
C ASN A 162 -31.04 -10.10 -5.20
N CYS A 163 -30.22 -11.05 -4.76
CA CYS A 163 -30.53 -11.83 -3.56
C CYS A 163 -30.41 -10.90 -2.34
N VAL A 164 -31.38 -11.04 -1.42
CA VAL A 164 -31.48 -10.23 -0.20
C VAL A 164 -31.08 -11.06 1.00
N TYR A 165 -30.21 -10.49 1.83
CA TYR A 165 -29.77 -11.08 3.09
C TYR A 165 -29.99 -10.08 4.21
N ILE A 166 -30.52 -10.55 5.34
CA ILE A 166 -30.65 -9.77 6.57
C ILE A 166 -29.73 -10.40 7.61
N VAL A 167 -28.90 -9.57 8.25
CA VAL A 167 -27.93 -9.98 9.28
C VAL A 167 -27.87 -8.93 10.38
N ASP A 168 -27.41 -9.31 11.57
CA ASP A 168 -27.33 -8.39 12.71
C ASP A 168 -26.18 -7.37 12.57
N GLU A 169 -25.04 -7.78 12.01
CA GLU A 169 -23.85 -6.93 11.87
C GLU A 169 -23.20 -7.13 10.48
N VAL A 170 -22.69 -6.07 9.87
CA VAL A 170 -21.96 -6.11 8.60
C VAL A 170 -20.63 -5.38 8.74
N VAL A 171 -19.55 -6.01 8.31
CA VAL A 171 -18.27 -5.35 8.11
C VAL A 171 -17.87 -5.35 6.63
N LEU A 172 -17.57 -4.16 6.12
CA LEU A 172 -17.11 -3.94 4.76
C LEU A 172 -15.58 -3.89 4.74
N THR A 173 -14.94 -4.80 4.02
CA THR A 173 -13.48 -4.87 3.84
C THR A 173 -13.08 -4.96 2.36
N VAL A 174 -13.81 -4.22 1.52
CA VAL A 174 -13.80 -4.34 0.05
C VAL A 174 -12.50 -3.92 -0.65
N GLY A 175 -11.49 -3.47 0.08
CA GLY A 175 -10.17 -3.15 -0.47
C GLY A 175 -10.19 -2.05 -1.54
N HIS A 176 -9.41 -2.23 -2.61
CA HIS A 176 -9.36 -1.31 -3.73
C HIS A 176 -10.66 -1.34 -4.53
N GLN A 177 -11.15 -0.16 -4.90
CA GLN A 177 -12.38 0.00 -5.68
C GLN A 177 -12.09 0.84 -6.92
N ASN A 178 -12.78 0.52 -8.02
CA ASN A 178 -12.63 1.24 -9.28
C ASN A 178 -13.07 2.69 -9.10
N THR A 179 -12.37 3.59 -9.79
CA THR A 179 -12.60 5.02 -9.80
C THR A 179 -13.02 5.48 -11.20
N GLN A 180 -13.57 6.69 -11.30
CA GLN A 180 -13.83 7.33 -12.58
C GLN A 180 -12.51 7.59 -13.29
N LEU A 181 -12.46 7.33 -14.60
CA LEU A 181 -11.31 7.67 -15.41
C LEU A 181 -11.13 9.19 -15.44
N THR A 182 -9.88 9.63 -15.38
CA THR A 182 -9.54 11.04 -15.61
C THR A 182 -9.87 11.45 -17.05
N ASN A 183 -10.14 12.73 -17.28
CA ASN A 183 -10.35 13.29 -18.63
C ASN A 183 -9.22 12.92 -19.61
N GLN A 184 -7.98 12.74 -19.12
CA GLN A 184 -6.86 12.32 -19.95
C GLN A 184 -6.96 10.85 -20.35
N LEU A 185 -7.25 9.95 -19.39
CA LEU A 185 -7.44 8.53 -19.66
C LEU A 185 -8.66 8.29 -20.58
N GLU A 186 -9.76 9.01 -20.40
CA GLU A 186 -10.92 8.93 -21.29
C GLU A 186 -10.57 9.31 -22.74
N LYS A 187 -9.78 10.37 -22.94
CA LYS A 187 -9.28 10.75 -24.27
C LYS A 187 -8.41 9.66 -24.88
N TRP A 188 -7.53 9.04 -24.11
CA TRP A 188 -6.67 7.95 -24.58
C TRP A 188 -7.47 6.69 -24.88
N LYS A 189 -8.48 6.38 -24.07
CA LYS A 189 -9.39 5.25 -24.27
C LYS A 189 -10.17 5.40 -25.57
N LYS A 190 -10.73 6.59 -25.81
CA LYS A 190 -11.38 6.93 -27.07
C LYS A 190 -10.44 6.74 -28.26
N HIS A 191 -9.23 7.29 -28.18
CA HIS A 191 -8.20 7.15 -29.22
C HIS A 191 -7.88 5.69 -29.55
N ALA A 192 -7.64 4.86 -28.54
CA ALA A 192 -7.38 3.42 -28.72
C ALA A 192 -8.60 2.67 -29.28
N SER A 193 -9.82 3.05 -28.89
CA SER A 193 -11.05 2.41 -29.39
C SER A 193 -11.31 2.70 -30.88
N GLU A 194 -10.84 3.85 -31.37
CA GLU A 194 -10.96 4.26 -32.77
C GLU A 194 -9.90 3.60 -33.67
N ASN A 195 -8.83 3.01 -33.10
CA ASN A 195 -7.74 2.42 -33.85
C ASN A 195 -7.28 1.07 -33.25
N LYS A 196 -7.71 -0.04 -33.86
CA LYS A 196 -7.55 -1.40 -33.31
C LYS A 196 -6.10 -1.88 -33.12
N SER A 197 -5.13 -1.25 -33.77
CA SER A 197 -3.71 -1.54 -33.59
C SER A 197 -3.16 -0.98 -32.26
N LEU A 198 -3.84 0.00 -31.66
CA LEU A 198 -3.40 0.64 -30.43
C LEU A 198 -3.90 -0.12 -29.21
N LYS A 199 -3.09 -0.17 -28.16
CA LYS A 199 -3.42 -0.83 -26.91
C LYS A 199 -3.32 0.14 -25.74
N LEU A 200 -4.42 0.32 -25.02
CA LEU A 200 -4.46 1.03 -23.74
C LEU A 200 -4.78 0.04 -22.62
N PHE A 201 -3.89 -0.05 -21.65
CA PHE A 201 -4.13 -0.75 -20.40
C PHE A 201 -4.46 0.27 -19.32
N GLU A 202 -5.73 0.32 -18.92
CA GLU A 202 -6.27 1.32 -17.98
C GLU A 202 -5.85 1.05 -16.53
N ASP A 203 -5.63 -0.23 -16.19
CA ASP A 203 -5.27 -0.68 -14.86
C ASP A 203 -3.90 -1.36 -14.85
N PRO A 204 -3.09 -1.15 -13.80
CA PRO A 204 -1.80 -1.82 -13.66
C PRO A 204 -1.87 -3.29 -13.27
N TYR A 205 -3.00 -3.75 -12.75
CA TYR A 205 -3.12 -5.10 -12.19
C TYR A 205 -4.31 -5.84 -12.80
N PRO A 206 -4.20 -7.17 -12.98
CA PRO A 206 -3.02 -7.99 -12.71
C PRO A 206 -1.87 -7.69 -13.69
N VAL A 207 -0.62 -7.77 -13.24
CA VAL A 207 0.57 -7.42 -14.06
C VAL A 207 0.64 -8.23 -15.36
N GLY A 208 0.13 -9.47 -15.35
CA GLY A 208 0.02 -10.33 -16.54
C GLY A 208 -1.18 -10.05 -17.44
N ALA A 209 -1.95 -8.98 -17.21
CA ALA A 209 -3.07 -8.58 -18.05
C ALA A 209 -2.65 -7.95 -19.38
N LEU A 210 -1.36 -7.63 -19.54
CA LEU A 210 -0.82 -7.25 -20.84
C LEU A 210 -1.12 -8.38 -21.81
N GLU A 211 -1.79 -8.07 -22.93
CA GLU A 211 -1.98 -9.02 -24.03
C GLU A 211 -0.60 -9.30 -24.65
N THR A 212 0.21 -10.12 -23.99
CA THR A 212 1.62 -10.33 -24.36
C THR A 212 1.79 -10.88 -25.76
N SER A 213 0.77 -11.57 -26.30
CA SER A 213 0.71 -12.00 -27.70
C SER A 213 0.59 -10.86 -28.71
N ALA A 214 0.18 -9.66 -28.27
CA ALA A 214 0.08 -8.46 -29.10
C ALA A 214 1.34 -7.57 -29.03
N ILE A 215 2.30 -7.91 -28.17
CA ILE A 215 3.56 -7.19 -28.03
C ILE A 215 4.65 -7.98 -28.79
N ASP A 216 5.38 -7.30 -29.67
CA ASP A 216 6.45 -7.87 -30.48
C ASP A 216 7.72 -7.00 -30.49
N THR A 217 8.72 -7.39 -31.28
CA THR A 217 10.01 -6.70 -31.38
C THR A 217 9.97 -5.31 -32.00
N ASN A 218 8.83 -4.88 -32.53
CA ASN A 218 8.60 -3.53 -33.05
C ASN A 218 7.82 -2.66 -32.07
N SER A 219 7.11 -3.25 -31.10
CA SER A 219 6.29 -2.53 -30.13
C SER A 219 7.09 -1.51 -29.33
N ILE A 220 6.55 -0.29 -29.24
CA ILE A 220 7.02 0.78 -28.38
C ILE A 220 5.96 1.03 -27.32
N ILE A 221 6.34 0.84 -26.05
CA ILE A 221 5.40 0.85 -24.93
C ILE A 221 5.66 2.08 -24.06
N ALA A 222 4.64 2.88 -23.78
CA ALA A 222 4.71 3.99 -22.83
C ALA A 222 4.09 3.61 -21.48
N LEU A 223 4.87 3.70 -20.40
CA LEU A 223 4.43 3.48 -19.03
C LEU A 223 4.17 4.81 -18.34
N ARG A 224 2.91 5.06 -17.95
CA ARG A 224 2.54 6.21 -17.11
C ARG A 224 2.81 5.89 -15.64
N GLY A 225 3.54 6.76 -14.96
CA GLY A 225 3.99 6.60 -13.58
C GLY A 225 5.45 6.15 -13.49
N PHE A 226 6.15 6.56 -12.42
CA PHE A 226 7.54 6.17 -12.17
C PHE A 226 7.71 5.62 -10.74
N GLY A 227 6.82 4.71 -10.34
CA GLY A 227 6.79 4.10 -9.01
C GLY A 227 6.90 2.57 -9.03
N LEU A 228 6.61 1.93 -7.90
CA LEU A 228 6.70 0.48 -7.72
C LEU A 228 5.92 -0.32 -8.78
N THR A 229 4.69 0.10 -9.04
CA THR A 229 3.83 -0.58 -10.01
C THR A 229 4.40 -0.52 -11.44
N MET A 230 5.11 0.56 -11.79
CA MET A 230 5.81 0.64 -13.08
C MET A 230 6.92 -0.41 -13.16
N ILE A 231 7.70 -0.57 -12.08
CA ILE A 231 8.75 -1.59 -12.00
C ILE A 231 8.18 -2.99 -12.21
N ASP A 232 7.00 -3.28 -11.65
CA ASP A 232 6.32 -4.56 -11.84
C ASP A 232 5.97 -4.77 -13.34
N GLN A 233 5.48 -3.75 -14.04
CA GLN A 233 5.25 -3.81 -15.48
C GLN A 233 6.54 -3.97 -16.28
N LEU A 234 7.60 -3.24 -15.92
CA LEU A 234 8.91 -3.35 -16.57
C LEU A 234 9.43 -4.79 -16.49
N ARG A 235 9.34 -5.44 -15.33
CA ARG A 235 9.75 -6.83 -15.16
C ARG A 235 8.93 -7.79 -16.03
N ALA A 236 7.62 -7.57 -16.15
CA ALA A 236 6.79 -8.35 -17.07
C ALA A 236 7.19 -8.15 -18.53
N LEU A 237 7.53 -6.92 -18.93
CA LEU A 237 7.98 -6.56 -20.28
C LEU A 237 9.44 -6.93 -20.59
N THR A 238 10.20 -7.38 -19.59
CA THR A 238 11.62 -7.77 -19.74
C THR A 238 11.78 -9.26 -19.46
N ILE A 239 11.79 -9.64 -18.18
CA ILE A 239 11.89 -11.03 -17.72
C ILE A 239 10.75 -11.88 -18.29
N GLY A 240 9.53 -11.34 -18.31
CA GLY A 240 8.36 -12.06 -18.84
C GLY A 240 8.43 -12.36 -20.34
N PHE A 241 9.28 -11.66 -21.10
CA PHE A 241 9.57 -11.94 -22.51
C PHE A 241 10.84 -12.79 -22.69
N GLY A 242 11.47 -13.24 -21.61
CA GLY A 242 12.70 -14.04 -21.62
C GLY A 242 13.98 -13.21 -21.59
N GLY A 243 13.92 -11.92 -21.25
CA GLY A 243 15.11 -11.11 -21.01
C GLY A 243 15.79 -11.52 -19.70
N GLU A 244 17.11 -11.40 -19.65
CA GLU A 244 17.92 -11.89 -18.53
C GLU A 244 18.72 -10.76 -17.88
N PHE A 245 18.86 -10.80 -16.56
CA PHE A 245 19.78 -9.96 -15.82
C PHE A 245 20.96 -10.82 -15.39
N VAL A 246 22.15 -10.43 -15.81
CA VAL A 246 23.40 -11.08 -15.42
C VAL A 246 24.21 -10.12 -14.56
N GLU A 247 24.85 -10.64 -13.52
CA GLU A 247 25.83 -9.89 -12.76
C GLU A 247 27.06 -9.64 -13.65
N ASP A 248 27.50 -8.40 -13.66
CA ASP A 248 28.71 -7.94 -14.35
C ASP A 248 29.82 -7.68 -13.32
N PHE A 249 30.97 -7.17 -13.77
CA PHE A 249 32.04 -6.71 -12.88
C PHE A 249 31.49 -5.68 -11.85
N ASP A 250 32.05 -5.69 -10.63
CA ASP A 250 31.67 -4.81 -9.51
C ASP A 250 30.23 -4.97 -8.96
N SER A 251 29.58 -6.12 -9.19
CA SER A 251 28.19 -6.39 -8.76
C SER A 251 27.15 -5.45 -9.42
N GLU A 252 27.50 -4.84 -10.55
CA GLU A 252 26.52 -4.18 -11.41
C GLU A 252 25.67 -5.21 -12.16
N LEU A 253 24.44 -4.83 -12.52
CA LEU A 253 23.61 -5.67 -13.39
C LEU A 253 23.73 -5.24 -14.84
N ARG A 254 23.88 -6.22 -15.73
CA ARG A 254 23.72 -6.07 -17.18
C ARG A 254 22.45 -6.78 -17.64
N TYR A 255 21.63 -6.07 -18.40
CA TYR A 255 20.42 -6.63 -18.99
C TYR A 255 20.72 -7.15 -20.40
N ILE A 256 20.32 -8.40 -20.67
CA ILE A 256 20.37 -9.03 -21.99
C ILE A 256 18.93 -9.07 -22.51
N PRO A 257 18.57 -8.23 -23.51
CA PRO A 257 17.23 -8.23 -24.08
C PRO A 257 16.90 -9.56 -24.76
N SER A 258 15.64 -9.98 -24.64
CA SER A 258 15.11 -11.11 -25.42
C SER A 258 14.86 -10.72 -26.87
N GLU A 259 15.06 -11.67 -27.79
CA GLU A 259 14.68 -11.55 -29.20
C GLU A 259 13.16 -11.42 -29.42
N LYS A 260 12.34 -11.61 -28.37
CA LYS A 260 10.87 -11.47 -28.43
C LYS A 260 10.35 -10.23 -27.71
N GLY A 261 11.23 -9.54 -26.97
CA GLY A 261 10.84 -8.39 -26.14
C GLY A 261 10.48 -7.15 -26.96
N PRO A 262 9.79 -6.18 -26.35
CA PRO A 262 9.46 -4.92 -27.00
C PRO A 262 10.71 -4.16 -27.42
N LYS A 263 10.60 -3.39 -28.52
CA LYS A 263 11.68 -2.56 -29.05
C LYS A 263 12.18 -1.54 -28.04
N LYS A 264 11.25 -0.85 -27.39
CA LYS A 264 11.54 0.25 -26.47
C LYS A 264 10.41 0.42 -25.46
N ILE A 265 10.78 0.78 -24.26
CA ILE A 265 9.90 1.15 -23.16
C ILE A 265 10.18 2.61 -22.83
N LEU A 266 9.17 3.46 -22.96
CA LEU A 266 9.17 4.85 -22.51
C LEU A 266 8.55 4.89 -21.12
N VAL A 267 9.03 5.78 -20.27
CA VAL A 267 8.40 6.07 -18.97
C VAL A 267 8.16 7.55 -18.82
N PHE A 268 7.07 7.92 -18.14
CA PHE A 268 6.77 9.30 -17.77
C PHE A 268 5.99 9.42 -16.47
N SER A 269 6.31 10.43 -15.65
CA SER A 269 5.57 10.84 -14.46
C SER A 269 5.49 12.36 -14.39
N LEU A 270 4.76 12.89 -13.39
CA LEU A 270 4.63 14.34 -13.20
C LEU A 270 5.92 15.01 -12.70
N ASP A 271 6.71 14.29 -11.90
CA ASP A 271 7.92 14.82 -11.25
C ASP A 271 9.21 14.25 -11.81
N GLY A 272 9.15 13.21 -12.64
CA GLY A 272 10.31 12.52 -13.20
C GLY A 272 11.20 11.83 -12.15
N LEU A 273 10.76 11.72 -10.90
CA LEU A 273 11.62 11.30 -9.79
C LEU A 273 11.56 9.77 -9.60
N PRO A 274 12.71 9.08 -9.54
CA PRO A 274 12.73 7.64 -9.28
C PRO A 274 12.29 7.33 -7.84
N PRO A 275 11.74 6.13 -7.59
CA PRO A 275 11.46 5.69 -6.23
C PRO A 275 12.78 5.46 -5.47
N VAL A 276 12.77 5.67 -4.16
CA VAL A 276 14.00 5.56 -3.35
C VAL A 276 14.11 4.15 -2.79
N PRO A 277 15.22 3.42 -2.99
CA PRO A 277 15.35 2.06 -2.52
C PRO A 277 15.47 2.00 -1.00
N LYS A 278 15.11 0.84 -0.44
CA LYS A 278 15.42 0.50 0.95
C LYS A 278 16.89 0.08 1.06
N PRO A 279 17.53 0.26 2.23
CA PRO A 279 18.87 -0.27 2.50
C PRO A 279 18.98 -1.75 2.17
N LEU A 280 20.13 -2.16 1.63
CA LEU A 280 20.35 -3.50 1.10
C LEU A 280 20.27 -4.60 2.17
N THR A 281 20.74 -4.30 3.37
CA THR A 281 20.91 -5.24 4.48
C THR A 281 20.35 -4.65 5.78
N ALA A 282 20.14 -5.50 6.79
CA ALA A 282 19.73 -5.04 8.11
C ALA A 282 20.80 -4.15 8.77
N GLU A 283 22.07 -4.43 8.52
CA GLU A 283 23.20 -3.64 9.01
C GLU A 283 23.10 -2.16 8.59
N ILE A 284 22.82 -1.90 7.31
CA ILE A 284 22.67 -0.53 6.78
C ILE A 284 21.33 0.07 7.24
N ASP A 285 20.25 -0.71 7.25
CA ASP A 285 18.92 -0.28 7.74
C ASP A 285 19.01 0.22 9.20
N ASN A 286 19.80 -0.48 10.03
CA ASN A 286 20.03 -0.14 11.43
C ASN A 286 20.73 1.22 11.64
N TRP A 287 21.40 1.79 10.64
CA TRP A 287 21.96 3.14 10.73
C TRP A 287 20.88 4.20 10.94
N PHE A 288 19.67 3.95 10.40
CA PHE A 288 18.54 4.88 10.44
C PHE A 288 17.57 4.59 11.59
N LYS A 289 17.76 3.47 12.30
CA LYS A 289 16.89 3.06 13.39
C LYS A 289 16.99 4.04 14.57
N PRO A 290 15.89 4.69 14.97
CA PRO A 290 15.87 5.48 16.19
C PRO A 290 16.27 4.62 17.41
N THR A 291 17.05 5.20 18.31
CA THR A 291 17.29 4.63 19.64
C THR A 291 16.03 4.66 20.48
N GLU A 292 15.99 3.89 21.57
CA GLU A 292 14.87 3.93 22.53
C GLU A 292 14.64 5.33 23.11
N ASN A 293 15.72 6.08 23.37
CA ASN A 293 15.62 7.46 23.85
C ASN A 293 15.01 8.40 22.80
N GLU A 294 15.40 8.27 21.54
CA GLU A 294 14.83 9.04 20.42
C GLU A 294 13.36 8.70 20.19
N TYR A 295 13.00 7.41 20.24
CA TYR A 295 11.61 6.96 20.20
C TYR A 295 10.78 7.54 21.35
N LYS A 296 11.32 7.52 22.57
CA LYS A 296 10.67 8.09 23.75
C LYS A 296 10.50 9.60 23.60
N ALA A 297 11.52 10.32 23.12
CA ALA A 297 11.44 11.76 22.88
C ALA A 297 10.40 12.10 21.81
N PHE A 298 10.35 11.34 20.71
CA PHE A 298 9.35 11.48 19.67
C PHE A 298 7.93 11.29 20.22
N ARG A 299 7.67 10.20 20.94
CA ARG A 299 6.37 9.94 21.59
C ARG A 299 5.99 11.02 22.58
N ASN A 300 6.91 11.41 23.47
CA ASN A 300 6.68 12.47 24.45
C ASN A 300 6.32 13.80 23.78
N SER A 301 6.97 14.15 22.67
CA SER A 301 6.66 15.36 21.90
C SER A 301 5.23 15.33 21.36
N LEU A 302 4.81 14.21 20.77
CA LEU A 302 3.44 14.02 20.28
C LEU A 302 2.43 14.03 21.44
N ASP A 303 2.66 13.26 22.49
CA ASP A 303 1.75 13.12 23.62
C ASP A 303 1.53 14.46 24.35
N THR A 304 2.58 15.28 24.47
CA THR A 304 2.49 16.63 25.03
C THR A 304 1.61 17.52 24.16
N ALA A 305 1.83 17.53 22.85
CA ALA A 305 1.00 18.30 21.92
C ALA A 305 -0.46 17.84 21.92
N LEU A 306 -0.71 16.53 22.01
CA LEU A 306 -2.06 15.94 22.02
C LEU A 306 -2.82 16.18 23.32
N LYS A 307 -2.15 16.41 24.45
CA LYS A 307 -2.81 16.85 25.71
C LYS A 307 -3.44 18.23 25.58
N GLU A 308 -2.83 19.10 24.77
CA GLU A 308 -3.31 20.45 24.48
C GLU A 308 -3.91 20.56 23.06
N LYS A 309 -4.52 19.48 22.57
CA LYS A 309 -5.03 19.37 21.20
C LYS A 309 -5.94 20.53 20.73
N GLN A 310 -6.62 21.20 21.67
CA GLN A 310 -7.45 22.37 21.39
C GLN A 310 -6.65 23.58 20.87
N ASN A 311 -5.35 23.63 21.16
CA ASN A 311 -4.44 24.70 20.73
C ASN A 311 -3.78 24.42 19.37
N LEU A 312 -3.92 23.19 18.84
CA LEU A 312 -3.31 22.81 17.57
C LEU A 312 -4.07 23.42 16.39
N LYS A 313 -3.33 24.06 15.47
CA LYS A 313 -3.89 24.73 14.29
C LYS A 313 -3.62 23.99 12.97
N ASP A 314 -2.54 23.21 12.96
CA ASP A 314 -1.98 22.53 11.79
C ASP A 314 -1.10 21.34 12.24
N ALA A 315 -0.50 20.63 11.28
CA ALA A 315 0.41 19.53 11.52
C ALA A 315 1.82 19.94 12.02
N ALA A 316 2.06 21.20 12.41
CA ALA A 316 3.40 21.65 12.79
C ALA A 316 3.99 20.90 13.98
N PHE A 317 3.16 20.48 14.95
CA PHE A 317 3.63 19.67 16.09
C PHE A 317 4.24 18.33 15.63
N PHE A 318 3.60 17.70 14.63
CA PHE A 318 4.05 16.45 14.06
C PHE A 318 5.32 16.64 13.22
N ILE A 319 5.37 17.68 12.39
CA ILE A 319 6.56 18.05 11.62
C ILE A 319 7.73 18.35 12.56
N HIS A 320 7.49 19.05 13.67
CA HIS A 320 8.52 19.36 14.66
C HIS A 320 9.07 18.08 15.33
N ALA A 321 8.20 17.18 15.77
CA ALA A 321 8.61 15.91 16.37
C ALA A 321 9.47 15.08 15.39
N LEU A 322 9.04 14.99 14.12
CA LEU A 322 9.84 14.33 13.09
C LEU A 322 11.16 15.03 12.83
N ALA A 323 11.16 16.35 12.59
CA ALA A 323 12.37 17.08 12.25
C ALA A 323 13.44 16.94 13.35
N THR A 324 13.00 16.95 14.60
CA THR A 324 13.85 16.68 15.77
C THR A 324 14.46 15.28 15.68
N LEU A 325 13.62 14.26 15.49
CA LEU A 325 14.07 12.88 15.37
C LEU A 325 15.05 12.70 14.19
N ASN A 326 14.70 13.19 13.00
CA ASN A 326 15.52 13.08 11.81
C ASN A 326 16.88 13.76 12.00
N SER A 327 16.92 14.96 12.56
CA SER A 327 18.18 15.67 12.80
C SER A 327 19.08 14.95 13.81
N SER A 328 18.50 14.26 14.81
CA SER A 328 19.24 13.44 15.78
C SER A 328 19.85 12.20 15.11
N VAL A 329 19.05 11.47 14.32
CA VAL A 329 19.51 10.30 13.57
C VAL A 329 20.59 10.69 12.56
N TYR A 330 20.37 11.74 11.78
CA TYR A 330 21.33 12.22 10.79
C TYR A 330 22.68 12.58 11.40
N ARG A 331 22.69 13.25 12.57
CA ARG A 331 23.93 13.59 13.28
C ARG A 331 24.69 12.33 13.73
N ARG A 332 23.97 11.27 14.12
CA ARG A 332 24.56 10.01 14.59
C ARG A 332 25.22 9.20 13.47
N LEU A 333 24.88 9.46 12.22
CA LEU A 333 25.55 8.83 11.07
C LEU A 333 27.04 9.21 10.99
N GLY A 334 27.44 10.36 11.55
CA GLY A 334 28.83 10.84 11.54
C GLY A 334 29.39 10.89 10.12
N ASP A 335 30.57 10.31 9.92
CA ASP A 335 31.28 10.27 8.63
C ASP A 335 30.52 9.53 7.51
N LYS A 336 29.42 8.83 7.82
CA LYS A 336 28.54 8.22 6.81
C LYS A 336 27.61 9.23 6.15
N ALA A 337 27.41 10.40 6.73
CA ALA A 337 26.49 11.43 6.21
C ALA A 337 27.25 12.56 5.53
N ARG A 338 26.60 13.22 4.56
CA ARG A 338 27.13 14.45 3.96
C ARG A 338 27.30 15.52 5.03
N GLN A 339 28.37 16.29 4.93
CA GLN A 339 28.72 17.33 5.89
C GLN A 339 28.50 18.74 5.32
N ASP A 340 28.09 19.67 6.19
CA ASP A 340 28.03 21.11 5.88
C ASP A 340 28.67 21.88 7.04
N ASN A 341 29.83 22.48 6.76
CA ASN A 341 30.63 23.22 7.74
C ASN A 341 30.23 24.69 7.85
N SER A 342 29.17 25.14 7.16
CA SER A 342 28.87 26.57 7.05
C SER A 342 28.15 27.18 8.25
N GLU A 343 27.68 26.40 9.23
CA GLU A 343 26.91 26.79 10.44
C GLU A 343 25.65 27.66 10.17
N LYS A 344 25.23 27.85 8.91
CA LYS A 344 24.20 28.84 8.56
C LYS A 344 22.78 28.46 9.01
N ILE A 345 22.46 27.17 9.05
CA ILE A 345 21.12 26.66 9.35
C ILE A 345 21.24 25.40 10.22
N SER A 346 20.43 25.30 11.28
CA SER A 346 20.41 24.08 12.10
C SER A 346 19.79 22.89 11.35
N LEU A 347 20.34 21.69 11.52
CA LEU A 347 19.83 20.45 10.88
C LEU A 347 18.33 20.21 11.15
N GLN A 348 17.84 20.59 12.32
CA GLN A 348 16.42 20.50 12.68
C GLN A 348 15.57 21.46 11.84
N THR A 349 16.04 22.69 11.63
CA THR A 349 15.38 23.67 10.77
C THR A 349 15.35 23.18 9.33
N LEU A 350 16.50 22.72 8.83
CA LEU A 350 16.61 22.18 7.47
C LEU A 350 15.71 20.94 7.28
N SER A 351 15.68 20.02 8.25
CA SER A 351 14.78 18.86 8.22
C SER A 351 13.30 19.29 8.18
N ARG A 352 12.91 20.26 9.01
CA ARG A 352 11.55 20.80 9.02
C ARG A 352 11.16 21.40 7.66
N ASP A 353 12.07 22.17 7.06
CA ASP A 353 11.80 22.85 5.80
C ASP A 353 11.76 21.85 4.64
N LEU A 354 12.58 20.80 4.68
CA LEU A 354 12.53 19.67 3.75
C LEU A 354 11.21 18.88 3.84
N ILE A 355 10.69 18.63 5.05
CA ILE A 355 9.40 17.93 5.25
C ILE A 355 8.25 18.74 4.64
N LYS A 356 8.33 20.08 4.72
CA LYS A 356 7.33 20.98 4.13
C LYS A 356 7.50 21.12 2.62
N ASN A 357 8.72 21.00 2.11
CA ASN A 357 9.04 21.12 0.70
C ASN A 357 10.13 20.12 0.28
N PHE A 358 9.72 18.99 -0.30
CA PHE A 358 10.63 17.96 -0.80
C PHE A 358 11.50 18.40 -1.99
N GLN A 359 11.24 19.57 -2.59
CA GLN A 359 12.05 20.15 -3.66
C GLN A 359 13.12 21.13 -3.14
N LEU A 360 13.32 21.20 -1.82
CA LEU A 360 14.33 22.05 -1.23
C LEU A 360 15.73 21.68 -1.75
N SER A 361 16.47 22.67 -2.26
CA SER A 361 17.87 22.51 -2.65
C SER A 361 18.80 22.89 -1.50
N HIS A 362 19.73 22.00 -1.18
CA HIS A 362 20.76 22.20 -0.18
C HIS A 362 21.91 21.21 -0.43
N ILE A 363 23.14 21.52 -0.01
CA ILE A 363 24.30 20.62 -0.19
C ILE A 363 24.12 19.25 0.49
N LEU A 364 23.37 19.24 1.60
CA LEU A 364 23.02 18.02 2.34
C LEU A 364 21.89 17.21 1.70
N ILE A 365 21.22 17.72 0.67
CA ILE A 365 20.04 17.12 0.03
C ILE A 365 20.43 16.64 -1.37
N THR A 366 19.81 15.57 -1.85
CA THR A 366 20.01 15.08 -3.23
C THR A 366 19.60 16.15 -4.25
N ASP A 367 20.45 16.38 -5.26
CA ASP A 367 20.11 17.27 -6.36
C ASP A 367 19.08 16.61 -7.29
N LEU A 368 17.85 17.11 -7.25
CA LEU A 368 16.74 16.61 -8.05
C LEU A 368 16.78 17.07 -9.52
N THR A 369 17.74 17.93 -9.90
CA THR A 369 17.94 18.37 -11.29
C THR A 369 18.78 17.41 -12.11
N LEU A 370 19.48 16.47 -11.45
CA LEU A 370 20.26 15.43 -12.10
C LEU A 370 19.37 14.53 -12.98
N PRO A 371 19.89 13.96 -14.08
CA PRO A 371 19.18 12.95 -14.85
C PRO A 371 18.69 11.79 -13.98
N ALA A 372 17.52 11.23 -14.28
CA ALA A 372 16.92 10.17 -13.47
C ALA A 372 17.82 8.93 -13.30
N SER A 373 18.63 8.61 -14.31
CA SER A 373 19.64 7.54 -14.23
C SER A 373 20.72 7.81 -13.17
N GLU A 374 21.24 9.04 -13.11
CA GLU A 374 22.23 9.46 -12.11
C GLU A 374 21.62 9.51 -10.71
N GLN A 375 20.37 10.00 -10.59
CA GLN A 375 19.63 9.95 -9.33
C GLN A 375 19.47 8.50 -8.84
N MET A 376 19.06 7.57 -9.72
CA MET A 376 18.95 6.15 -9.35
C MET A 376 20.30 5.59 -8.88
N GLN A 377 21.41 5.92 -9.55
CA GLN A 377 22.73 5.44 -9.14
C GLN A 377 23.14 5.98 -7.76
N LEU A 378 22.94 7.28 -7.50
CA LEU A 378 23.20 7.88 -6.20
C LEU A 378 22.39 7.20 -5.09
N LEU A 379 21.11 6.93 -5.36
CA LEU A 379 20.21 6.26 -4.42
C LEU A 379 20.62 4.81 -4.15
N VAL A 380 21.04 4.07 -5.18
CA VAL A 380 21.62 2.73 -5.03
C VAL A 380 22.87 2.78 -4.16
N ASN A 381 23.80 3.69 -4.44
CA ASN A 381 25.06 3.81 -3.70
C ASN A 381 24.82 4.13 -2.21
N MET A 382 23.84 4.99 -1.90
CA MET A 382 23.44 5.26 -0.51
C MET A 382 22.82 4.02 0.16
N ALA A 383 21.99 3.26 -0.56
CA ALA A 383 21.32 2.08 -0.03
C ALA A 383 22.24 0.88 0.22
N VAL A 384 23.37 0.81 -0.48
CA VAL A 384 24.43 -0.21 -0.27
C VAL A 384 25.57 0.30 0.62
N GLY A 385 25.53 1.55 1.07
CA GLY A 385 26.54 2.12 1.98
C GLY A 385 27.84 2.60 1.32
N ASN A 386 27.86 2.75 -0.02
CA ASN A 386 29.03 3.17 -0.81
C ASN A 386 29.06 4.69 -1.10
N GLN A 387 28.15 5.47 -0.50
CA GLN A 387 28.03 6.92 -0.68
C GLN A 387 27.65 7.57 0.64
N GLU A 388 28.12 8.79 0.87
CA GLU A 388 27.64 9.64 1.96
C GLU A 388 26.12 9.85 1.85
N ILE A 389 25.44 9.59 2.96
CA ILE A 389 23.99 9.68 3.08
C ILE A 389 23.53 11.14 3.07
N SER A 390 22.57 11.44 2.21
CA SER A 390 21.88 12.73 2.18
C SER A 390 20.78 12.84 3.24
N LEU A 391 20.43 14.07 3.61
CA LEU A 391 19.42 14.37 4.62
C LEU A 391 18.02 13.89 4.22
N ASP A 392 17.67 13.97 2.94
CA ASP A 392 16.41 13.48 2.37
C ASP A 392 16.33 11.96 2.35
N TYR A 393 17.44 11.27 2.04
CA TYR A 393 17.49 9.82 2.13
C TYR A 393 17.31 9.36 3.58
N CYS A 394 18.06 9.96 4.53
CA CYS A 394 17.92 9.70 5.96
C CYS A 394 16.48 9.94 6.44
N LEU A 395 15.89 11.09 6.09
CA LEU A 395 14.51 11.42 6.42
C LEU A 395 13.54 10.32 5.96
N GLY A 396 13.72 9.86 4.73
CA GLY A 396 12.99 8.76 4.15
C GLY A 396 13.04 7.47 4.98
N GLN A 397 14.25 7.07 5.39
CA GLN A 397 14.45 5.84 6.17
C GLN A 397 13.96 5.98 7.62
N VAL A 398 14.16 7.14 8.25
CA VAL A 398 13.58 7.46 9.57
C VAL A 398 12.07 7.36 9.52
N TRP A 399 11.45 7.82 8.43
CA TRP A 399 10.01 7.75 8.25
C TRP A 399 9.47 6.32 8.25
N ARG A 400 10.20 5.35 7.69
CA ARG A 400 9.81 3.93 7.76
C ARG A 400 9.66 3.43 9.20
N TYR A 401 10.59 3.81 10.07
CA TYR A 401 10.52 3.48 11.49
C TYR A 401 9.39 4.22 12.20
N VAL A 402 9.21 5.51 11.90
CA VAL A 402 8.12 6.32 12.46
C VAL A 402 6.75 5.77 12.07
N LEU A 403 6.54 5.33 10.83
CA LEU A 403 5.27 4.75 10.39
C LEU A 403 4.84 3.57 11.27
N GLY A 404 5.78 2.70 11.67
CA GLY A 404 5.48 1.61 12.62
C GLY A 404 4.97 2.10 13.98
N VAL A 405 5.54 3.20 14.49
CA VAL A 405 5.06 3.84 15.72
C VAL A 405 3.69 4.46 15.51
N ILE A 406 3.48 5.17 14.40
CA ILE A 406 2.21 5.84 14.11
C ILE A 406 1.08 4.83 13.91
N TYR A 407 1.32 3.73 13.20
CA TYR A 407 0.31 2.71 12.95
C TYR A 407 -0.07 1.96 14.23
N LYS A 408 0.90 1.71 15.12
CA LYS A 408 0.66 0.99 16.37
C LYS A 408 0.08 1.88 17.47
N ASP A 409 0.71 3.02 17.74
CA ASP A 409 0.45 3.82 18.94
C ASP A 409 -0.52 4.97 18.65
N TYR A 410 -0.54 5.46 17.41
CA TYR A 410 -1.28 6.66 17.00
C TYR A 410 -2.26 6.40 15.85
N THR A 411 -2.74 5.17 15.68
CA THR A 411 -3.69 4.79 14.60
C THR A 411 -4.92 5.71 14.56
N TYR A 412 -5.33 6.19 15.74
CA TYR A 412 -6.46 7.08 15.96
C TYR A 412 -5.98 8.35 16.67
N LEU A 413 -5.43 9.29 15.91
CA LEU A 413 -5.06 10.61 16.41
C LEU A 413 -6.31 11.40 16.79
N ASN A 414 -6.40 11.79 18.05
CA ASN A 414 -7.51 12.57 18.59
C ASN A 414 -7.30 14.07 18.30
N VAL A 415 -7.19 14.44 17.03
CA VAL A 415 -7.03 15.83 16.55
C VAL A 415 -8.22 16.23 15.70
N ASN A 416 -8.37 17.52 15.41
CA ASN A 416 -9.40 17.94 14.47
C ASN A 416 -9.12 17.40 13.05
N GLU A 417 -10.18 17.32 12.26
CA GLU A 417 -10.16 16.75 10.92
C GLU A 417 -9.15 17.40 9.98
N LYS A 418 -9.06 18.74 9.99
CA LYS A 418 -8.12 19.50 9.16
C LYS A 418 -6.67 19.04 9.40
N ILE A 419 -6.27 18.91 10.67
CA ILE A 419 -4.92 18.47 11.05
C ILE A 419 -4.69 17.02 10.59
N LEU A 420 -5.69 16.15 10.75
CA LEU A 420 -5.56 14.75 10.34
C LEU A 420 -5.37 14.63 8.82
N VAL A 421 -6.07 15.44 8.03
CA VAL A 421 -5.88 15.55 6.57
C VAL A 421 -4.46 15.98 6.23
N GLU A 422 -3.92 17.00 6.90
CA GLU A 422 -2.54 17.46 6.70
C GLU A 422 -1.51 16.36 7.04
N ILE A 423 -1.71 15.62 8.13
CA ILE A 423 -0.84 14.49 8.51
C ILE A 423 -0.91 13.37 7.46
N VAL A 424 -2.10 13.01 6.98
CA VAL A 424 -2.25 12.02 5.91
C VAL A 424 -1.55 12.47 4.63
N GLN A 425 -1.64 13.76 4.27
CA GLN A 425 -0.93 14.31 3.12
C GLN A 425 0.60 14.21 3.28
N LEU A 426 1.14 14.49 4.47
CA LEU A 426 2.56 14.30 4.77
C LEU A 426 3.00 12.84 4.64
N ILE A 427 2.17 11.91 5.13
CA ILE A 427 2.41 10.47 4.98
C ILE A 427 2.40 10.09 3.49
N GLU A 428 1.43 10.55 2.70
CA GLU A 428 1.39 10.25 1.26
C GLU A 428 2.60 10.83 0.51
N ALA A 429 2.98 12.08 0.78
CA ALA A 429 4.12 12.74 0.14
C ALA A 429 5.45 12.01 0.42
N SER A 430 5.55 11.36 1.58
CA SER A 430 6.75 10.60 1.96
C SER A 430 6.89 9.23 1.29
N LYS A 431 5.83 8.71 0.65
CA LYS A 431 5.77 7.31 0.18
C LYS A 431 6.86 6.97 -0.82
N ARG A 432 7.32 7.95 -1.61
CA ARG A 432 8.47 7.81 -2.51
C ARG A 432 9.69 7.23 -1.78
N TYR A 433 9.88 7.60 -0.51
CA TYR A 433 10.93 7.12 0.36
C TYR A 433 10.51 5.92 1.22
N SER A 434 9.38 6.05 1.93
CA SER A 434 9.02 5.07 2.96
C SER A 434 8.52 3.73 2.40
N TYR A 435 7.97 3.72 1.19
CA TYR A 435 7.47 2.51 0.52
C TYR A 435 8.44 2.00 -0.56
N GLY A 436 9.68 2.49 -0.56
CA GLY A 436 10.72 2.20 -1.53
C GLY A 436 10.90 0.75 -1.97
N PRO A 437 11.35 0.50 -3.21
CA PRO A 437 11.62 -0.84 -3.70
C PRO A 437 12.91 -1.43 -3.11
N PRO A 438 13.18 -2.73 -3.34
CA PRO A 438 14.52 -3.30 -3.16
C PRO A 438 15.57 -2.59 -4.02
N VAL A 439 16.83 -2.54 -3.55
CA VAL A 439 17.99 -2.04 -4.34
C VAL A 439 18.06 -2.68 -5.73
N LEU A 440 17.84 -4.00 -5.79
CA LEU A 440 17.80 -4.79 -7.02
C LEU A 440 16.86 -4.17 -8.09
N SER A 441 15.76 -3.56 -7.67
CA SER A 441 14.80 -2.97 -8.61
C SER A 441 15.36 -1.74 -9.33
N LEU A 442 16.13 -0.90 -8.64
CA LEU A 442 16.79 0.24 -9.28
C LEU A 442 17.97 -0.22 -10.13
N GLN A 443 18.74 -1.22 -9.68
CA GLN A 443 19.80 -1.81 -10.50
C GLN A 443 19.23 -2.39 -11.81
N GLN A 444 18.06 -3.04 -11.76
CA GLN A 444 17.34 -3.49 -12.96
C GLN A 444 16.94 -2.32 -13.87
N LEU A 445 16.38 -1.24 -13.32
CA LEU A 445 16.03 -0.04 -14.12
C LEU A 445 17.26 0.55 -14.82
N ILE A 446 18.37 0.69 -14.10
CA ILE A 446 19.64 1.18 -14.63
C ILE A 446 20.15 0.25 -15.73
N ALA A 447 20.12 -1.06 -15.52
CA ALA A 447 20.57 -2.05 -16.49
C ALA A 447 19.75 -2.04 -17.79
N VAL A 448 18.42 -1.97 -17.69
CA VAL A 448 17.51 -1.89 -18.86
C VAL A 448 17.69 -0.55 -19.60
N HIS A 449 17.97 0.53 -18.87
CA HIS A 449 18.29 1.82 -19.45
C HIS A 449 19.64 1.80 -20.19
N LYS A 450 20.70 1.26 -19.58
CA LYS A 450 22.03 1.07 -20.20
C LYS A 450 21.96 0.19 -21.46
N ALA A 451 21.07 -0.81 -21.48
CA ALA A 451 20.82 -1.65 -22.66
C ALA A 451 20.01 -0.94 -23.78
N GLY A 452 19.59 0.30 -23.59
CA GLY A 452 18.83 1.08 -24.58
C GLY A 452 17.35 0.72 -24.71
N VAL A 453 16.85 -0.20 -23.89
CA VAL A 453 15.45 -0.64 -23.90
C VAL A 453 14.56 0.32 -23.12
N LEU A 454 15.01 0.84 -21.96
CA LEU A 454 14.27 1.85 -21.19
C LEU A 454 14.74 3.27 -21.53
N ASP A 455 13.82 4.10 -22.01
CA ASP A 455 14.08 5.49 -22.38
C ASP A 455 13.58 6.47 -21.31
N LEU A 456 14.53 7.12 -20.63
CA LEU A 456 14.26 8.09 -19.57
C LEU A 456 14.15 9.55 -20.09
N ASN A 457 14.31 9.81 -21.39
CA ASN A 457 14.25 11.19 -21.93
C ASN A 457 12.88 11.85 -21.74
N TYR A 458 11.83 11.06 -21.54
CA TYR A 458 10.44 11.50 -21.39
C TYR A 458 9.95 11.40 -19.95
N VAL A 459 10.82 11.06 -18.99
CA VAL A 459 10.41 10.71 -17.62
C VAL A 459 9.75 11.86 -16.87
N LEU A 460 10.20 13.10 -17.10
CA LEU A 460 9.69 14.30 -16.46
C LEU A 460 8.65 14.99 -17.35
N ASP A 461 7.37 14.76 -17.04
CA ASP A 461 6.18 15.44 -17.57
C ASP A 461 6.30 15.85 -19.06
N PRO A 462 6.29 14.87 -19.99
CA PRO A 462 6.37 15.13 -21.41
C PRO A 462 5.02 15.61 -21.94
N LYS A 463 5.04 16.35 -23.04
CA LYS A 463 3.80 16.66 -23.76
C LYS A 463 3.36 15.39 -24.51
N ILE A 464 2.13 14.96 -24.28
CA ILE A 464 1.56 13.79 -24.97
C ILE A 464 0.52 14.26 -25.99
N LYS A 465 0.71 13.92 -27.25
CA LYS A 465 -0.26 14.17 -28.33
C LYS A 465 -0.80 12.85 -28.87
N LEU A 466 -2.06 12.87 -29.29
CA LEU A 466 -2.66 11.74 -30.01
C LEU A 466 -2.12 11.75 -31.45
N HIS A 467 -1.56 10.64 -31.88
CA HIS A 467 -1.04 10.42 -33.23
C HIS A 467 -1.79 9.22 -33.85
N PRO A 468 -2.01 9.17 -35.18
CA PRO A 468 -2.67 8.02 -35.80
C PRO A 468 -2.04 6.67 -35.40
N ASP A 469 -0.70 6.64 -35.31
CA ASP A 469 0.06 5.44 -34.94
C ASP A 469 0.29 5.26 -33.43
N GLY A 470 -0.30 6.10 -32.56
CA GLY A 470 -0.20 5.92 -31.11
C GLY A 470 -0.20 7.20 -30.27
N TRP A 471 0.57 7.19 -29.19
CA TRP A 471 0.77 8.34 -28.30
C TRP A 471 2.16 8.91 -28.52
N GLU A 472 2.23 10.14 -29.05
CA GLU A 472 3.49 10.86 -29.26
C GLU A 472 3.91 11.56 -27.97
N LEU A 473 5.02 11.11 -27.36
CA LEU A 473 5.67 11.76 -26.24
C LEU A 473 6.72 12.75 -26.77
N TYR A 474 6.61 14.02 -26.38
CA TYR A 474 7.52 15.08 -26.82
C TYR A 474 8.15 15.80 -25.61
N LYS A 475 9.49 15.86 -25.59
CA LYS A 475 10.28 16.61 -24.59
C LYS A 475 11.62 17.03 -25.18
N ASN A 476 12.07 18.26 -24.91
CA ASN A 476 13.40 18.76 -25.30
C ASN A 476 13.77 18.51 -26.78
N ASN A 477 12.85 18.80 -27.70
CA ASN A 477 12.98 18.56 -29.15
C ASN A 477 13.18 17.09 -29.57
N LYS A 478 12.97 16.14 -28.66
CA LYS A 478 12.87 14.71 -28.95
C LYS A 478 11.41 14.30 -28.96
N SER A 479 11.08 13.37 -29.85
CA SER A 479 9.75 12.77 -29.96
C SER A 479 9.85 11.26 -30.14
N CYS A 480 8.92 10.52 -29.54
CA CYS A 480 8.74 9.10 -29.77
C CYS A 480 7.26 8.73 -29.71
N ILE A 481 6.81 7.90 -30.64
CA ILE A 481 5.42 7.42 -30.70
C ILE A 481 5.39 6.01 -30.09
N ALA A 482 4.51 5.82 -29.11
CA ALA A 482 4.23 4.51 -28.52
C ALA A 482 2.88 3.99 -29.05
N ASP A 483 2.87 2.76 -29.58
CA ASP A 483 1.64 2.07 -30.02
C ASP A 483 0.85 1.46 -28.84
N THR A 484 1.50 1.30 -27.70
CA THR A 484 0.93 0.74 -26.48
C THR A 484 1.14 1.69 -25.32
N LEU A 485 0.09 1.98 -24.55
CA LEU A 485 0.16 2.77 -23.32
C LEU A 485 -0.37 1.97 -22.13
N VAL A 486 0.42 1.92 -21.06
CA VAL A 486 0.06 1.26 -19.80
C VAL A 486 -0.05 2.30 -18.70
N ASN A 487 -1.24 2.42 -18.10
CA ASN A 487 -1.43 3.22 -16.91
C ASN A 487 -0.94 2.46 -15.67
N SER A 488 0.30 2.73 -15.25
CA SER A 488 0.88 2.09 -14.06
C SER A 488 0.65 2.86 -12.75
N VAL A 489 -0.27 3.83 -12.76
CA VAL A 489 -0.63 4.63 -11.59
C VAL A 489 -1.86 4.04 -10.91
N VAL A 490 -1.71 3.70 -9.63
CA VAL A 490 -2.85 3.33 -8.77
C VAL A 490 -3.41 4.60 -8.15
N ASP A 491 -4.69 4.87 -8.36
CA ASP A 491 -5.33 6.06 -7.82
C ASP A 491 -5.24 6.09 -6.28
N PRO A 492 -4.99 7.26 -5.67
CA PRO A 492 -5.16 7.41 -4.24
C PRO A 492 -6.62 7.11 -3.86
N PRO A 493 -6.91 6.75 -2.59
CA PRO A 493 -8.29 6.64 -2.14
C PRO A 493 -8.98 7.98 -2.30
N GLN A 494 -9.83 8.05 -3.32
CA GLN A 494 -10.65 9.20 -3.67
C GLN A 494 -12.09 8.75 -3.57
N LEU A 495 -12.65 8.79 -2.37
CA LEU A 495 -13.99 8.25 -2.10
C LEU A 495 -15.05 8.75 -3.10
N THR A 496 -14.99 10.03 -3.46
CA THR A 496 -15.93 10.68 -4.39
C THR A 496 -15.77 10.24 -5.84
N ALA A 497 -14.62 9.70 -6.22
CA ALA A 497 -14.36 9.17 -7.55
C ALA A 497 -14.72 7.69 -7.68
N VAL A 498 -15.02 6.98 -6.59
CA VAL A 498 -15.31 5.54 -6.63
C VAL A 498 -16.59 5.25 -7.40
N THR A 499 -16.55 4.29 -8.33
CA THR A 499 -17.67 3.90 -9.20
C THR A 499 -18.34 2.60 -8.79
N SER A 500 -17.78 1.87 -7.83
CA SER A 500 -18.35 0.59 -7.39
C SER A 500 -19.70 0.79 -6.70
N LYS A 501 -20.69 -0.03 -7.11
CA LYS A 501 -22.07 0.10 -6.63
C LYS A 501 -22.20 0.08 -5.11
N ILE A 502 -21.40 -0.73 -4.42
CA ILE A 502 -21.43 -0.82 -2.97
C ILE A 502 -21.08 0.52 -2.32
N ILE A 503 -20.05 1.22 -2.82
CA ILE A 503 -19.62 2.51 -2.28
C ILE A 503 -20.58 3.63 -2.71
N THR A 504 -20.95 3.69 -4.00
CA THR A 504 -21.90 4.71 -4.47
C THR A 504 -23.26 4.57 -3.78
N SER A 505 -23.70 3.34 -3.48
CA SER A 505 -24.91 3.09 -2.71
C SER A 505 -24.78 3.52 -1.25
N LEU A 506 -23.63 3.31 -0.59
CA LEU A 506 -23.40 3.79 0.77
C LEU A 506 -23.47 5.32 0.82
N LEU A 507 -22.76 6.00 -0.08
CA LEU A 507 -22.76 7.47 -0.18
C LEU A 507 -24.18 8.02 -0.39
N ALA A 508 -24.91 7.48 -1.38
CA ALA A 508 -26.23 7.99 -1.74
C ALA A 508 -27.33 7.67 -0.71
N ASN A 509 -27.33 6.47 -0.11
CA ASN A 509 -28.43 6.04 0.76
C ASN A 509 -28.18 6.31 2.25
N LEU A 510 -26.92 6.39 2.66
CA LEU A 510 -26.57 6.56 4.08
C LEU A 510 -26.17 7.99 4.44
N HIS A 511 -26.09 8.89 3.44
CA HIS A 511 -25.63 10.27 3.62
C HIS A 511 -24.33 10.30 4.41
N VAL A 512 -23.36 9.46 4.02
CA VAL A 512 -22.02 9.45 4.64
C VAL A 512 -21.12 10.35 3.82
N SER A 513 -20.43 11.28 4.48
CA SER A 513 -19.53 12.22 3.82
C SER A 513 -18.05 11.79 3.91
N PRO A 514 -17.22 12.17 2.93
CA PRO A 514 -15.77 12.06 3.05
C PRO A 514 -15.24 13.00 4.15
N VAL A 515 -14.20 12.53 4.85
CA VAL A 515 -13.38 13.33 5.76
C VAL A 515 -12.42 14.20 4.96
N GLY A 516 -12.54 15.52 5.12
CA GLY A 516 -12.08 16.50 4.15
C GLY A 516 -12.77 16.27 2.80
N HIS A 517 -12.78 17.26 1.91
CA HIS A 517 -13.58 17.16 0.69
C HIS A 517 -13.26 15.98 -0.27
N LYS A 518 -12.31 15.06 -0.01
CA LYS A 518 -11.85 14.06 -1.00
C LYS A 518 -11.26 12.71 -0.52
N LEU A 519 -10.96 12.47 0.77
CA LEU A 519 -10.11 11.32 1.14
C LEU A 519 -10.90 10.00 1.35
N GLY A 520 -11.48 9.81 2.54
CA GLY A 520 -12.11 8.55 2.95
C GLY A 520 -13.29 8.76 3.90
N LEU A 521 -14.06 7.71 4.16
CA LEU A 521 -15.20 7.66 5.07
C LEU A 521 -14.80 8.03 6.50
N HIS A 522 -15.69 8.75 7.17
CA HIS A 522 -15.57 9.03 8.60
C HIS A 522 -16.02 7.81 9.41
N THR A 523 -15.13 7.26 10.24
CA THR A 523 -15.40 6.06 11.05
C THR A 523 -15.07 6.25 12.52
N LEU A 524 -15.85 5.61 13.38
CA LEU A 524 -15.50 5.35 14.78
C LEU A 524 -14.25 4.46 14.90
N LYS A 525 -13.72 4.36 16.12
CA LYS A 525 -12.57 3.49 16.42
C LYS A 525 -12.84 2.00 16.17
N ASP A 526 -14.10 1.59 16.24
CA ASP A 526 -14.59 0.24 15.96
C ASP A 526 -15.04 0.05 14.50
N GLY A 527 -14.83 1.05 13.64
CA GLY A 527 -15.15 1.01 12.22
C GLY A 527 -16.58 1.39 11.85
N ARG A 528 -17.49 1.63 12.81
CA ARG A 528 -18.86 2.10 12.51
C ARG A 528 -18.84 3.46 11.82
N LEU A 529 -19.77 3.68 10.89
CA LEU A 529 -19.82 4.87 10.03
C LEU A 529 -20.58 6.03 10.70
N TYR A 530 -20.20 7.26 10.35
CA TYR A 530 -20.98 8.46 10.65
C TYR A 530 -21.80 8.93 9.45
N ARG A 531 -23.04 9.35 9.70
CA ARG A 531 -23.80 10.19 8.77
C ARG A 531 -23.25 11.61 8.76
N GLU A 532 -23.59 12.36 7.71
CA GLU A 532 -23.37 13.81 7.59
C GLU A 532 -23.95 14.60 8.76
N THR A 533 -25.04 14.11 9.36
CA THR A 533 -25.67 14.70 10.55
C THR A 533 -24.87 14.50 11.84
N GLY A 534 -23.81 13.66 11.81
CA GLY A 534 -23.05 13.26 12.99
C GLY A 534 -23.61 12.03 13.71
N GLU A 535 -24.73 11.48 13.25
CA GLU A 535 -25.31 10.25 13.79
C GLU A 535 -24.49 9.01 13.43
N ILE A 536 -24.43 8.05 14.35
CA ILE A 536 -23.75 6.77 14.13
C ILE A 536 -24.69 5.85 13.34
N ILE A 537 -24.15 5.20 12.31
CA ILE A 537 -24.83 4.12 11.61
C ILE A 537 -24.53 2.83 12.37
N GLU A 538 -25.51 2.40 13.16
CA GLU A 538 -25.41 1.14 13.88
C GLU A 538 -25.32 -0.05 12.91
N HIS A 539 -24.68 -1.13 13.38
CA HIS A 539 -24.58 -2.42 12.70
C HIS A 539 -23.77 -2.47 11.39
N ILE A 540 -23.33 -1.33 10.84
CA ILE A 540 -22.50 -1.27 9.63
C ILE A 540 -21.13 -0.69 9.98
N ALA A 541 -20.11 -1.52 9.84
CA ALA A 541 -18.70 -1.13 9.97
C ALA A 541 -17.98 -1.14 8.62
N PHE A 542 -16.98 -0.28 8.48
CA PHE A 542 -16.09 -0.22 7.33
C PHE A 542 -14.63 -0.25 7.78
N LEU A 543 -13.85 -1.22 7.29
CA LEU A 543 -12.44 -1.36 7.61
C LEU A 543 -11.62 -1.42 6.31
N GLY A 544 -10.63 -0.54 6.17
CA GLY A 544 -9.66 -0.58 5.07
C GLY A 544 -9.46 0.75 4.37
N ARG A 545 -8.95 0.68 3.13
CA ARG A 545 -8.42 1.81 2.35
C ARG A 545 -9.36 3.02 2.26
N LEU A 546 -10.67 2.82 2.09
CA LEU A 546 -11.60 3.94 1.99
C LEU A 546 -11.99 4.56 3.33
N ALA A 547 -11.43 4.12 4.47
CA ALA A 547 -11.49 4.81 5.77
C ALA A 547 -10.21 5.63 6.06
N LYS A 548 -9.35 5.82 5.04
CA LYS A 548 -8.07 6.53 5.13
C LYS A 548 -8.27 8.02 5.32
N SER A 549 -8.51 8.37 6.56
CA SER A 549 -8.77 9.72 7.08
C SER A 549 -9.29 9.66 8.50
N SER A 550 -9.83 8.50 8.92
CA SER A 550 -10.17 8.19 10.31
C SER A 550 -9.17 7.21 10.93
N VAL A 551 -8.46 6.46 10.09
CA VAL A 551 -7.49 5.43 10.46
C VAL A 551 -6.23 5.59 9.61
N ILE A 552 -5.06 5.57 10.24
CA ILE A 552 -3.75 5.57 9.58
C ILE A 552 -3.28 4.12 9.39
N GLY A 553 -2.60 3.81 8.26
CA GLY A 553 -1.99 2.49 8.00
C GLY A 553 -2.87 1.49 7.24
N VAL A 554 -4.02 1.92 6.73
CA VAL A 554 -5.01 1.02 6.10
C VAL A 554 -4.62 0.40 4.75
N ASP A 555 -3.49 0.81 4.17
CA ASP A 555 -2.95 0.31 2.89
C ASP A 555 -1.81 -0.73 3.08
N ASP A 556 -1.51 -1.12 4.32
CA ASP A 556 -0.43 -2.05 4.65
C ASP A 556 -0.97 -3.47 4.94
N LEU A 557 -0.25 -4.49 4.43
CA LEU A 557 -0.63 -5.90 4.61
C LEU A 557 -0.56 -6.33 6.08
N ILE A 558 0.53 -5.99 6.78
CA ILE A 558 0.74 -6.33 8.18
C ILE A 558 -0.34 -5.65 9.02
N GLU A 559 -0.67 -4.40 8.71
CA GLU A 559 -1.74 -3.69 9.40
C GLU A 559 -3.13 -4.32 9.19
N CYS A 560 -3.32 -5.25 8.23
CA CYS A 560 -4.52 -6.12 8.17
C CYS A 560 -4.74 -6.84 9.49
N PHE A 561 -3.63 -7.26 10.06
CA PHE A 561 -3.40 -7.90 11.34
C PHE A 561 -3.81 -7.07 12.58
N GLY A 562 -4.01 -5.76 12.40
CA GLY A 562 -3.82 -4.77 13.46
C GLY A 562 -5.05 -4.45 14.34
N LYS A 563 -4.91 -3.39 15.12
CA LYS A 563 -5.93 -2.90 16.08
C LYS A 563 -7.33 -2.64 15.50
N PRO A 564 -7.50 -2.17 14.24
CA PRO A 564 -8.83 -1.88 13.72
C PRO A 564 -9.77 -3.09 13.70
N VAL A 565 -9.28 -4.28 13.31
CA VAL A 565 -10.12 -5.49 13.26
C VAL A 565 -10.44 -6.04 14.65
N SER A 566 -9.48 -6.00 15.58
CA SER A 566 -9.74 -6.45 16.95
C SER A 566 -10.71 -5.53 17.68
N ARG A 567 -10.57 -4.20 17.54
CA ARG A 567 -11.53 -3.23 18.11
C ARG A 567 -12.94 -3.39 17.57
N TRP A 568 -13.07 -3.59 16.26
CA TRP A 568 -14.37 -3.88 15.64
C TRP A 568 -15.00 -5.13 16.27
N ALA A 569 -14.25 -6.22 16.36
CA ALA A 569 -14.73 -7.48 16.93
C ALA A 569 -15.12 -7.34 18.41
N SER A 570 -14.26 -6.77 19.26
CA SER A 570 -14.56 -6.52 20.69
C SER A 570 -15.80 -5.65 20.87
N ALA A 571 -15.95 -4.59 20.06
CA ALA A 571 -17.09 -3.69 20.15
C ALA A 571 -18.43 -4.37 19.86
N ILE A 572 -18.46 -5.40 19.01
CA ILE A 572 -19.67 -6.21 18.79
C ILE A 572 -20.09 -6.86 20.11
N PHE A 573 -19.17 -7.49 20.83
CA PHE A 573 -19.48 -8.16 22.11
C PHE A 573 -19.74 -7.18 23.25
N ASP A 574 -19.08 -6.02 23.26
CA ASP A 574 -19.35 -4.97 24.26
C ASP A 574 -20.78 -4.46 24.18
N ARG A 575 -21.35 -4.32 22.98
CA ARG A 575 -22.75 -3.89 22.77
C ARG A 575 -23.79 -4.95 23.13
N MET A 576 -23.37 -6.20 23.39
CA MET A 576 -24.26 -7.30 23.77
C MET A 576 -24.38 -7.50 25.27
N LYS A 577 -23.48 -6.89 26.04
CA LYS A 577 -23.58 -6.79 27.51
C LYS A 577 -24.62 -5.73 27.87
#